data_AF-A0A0P0Z6Q6-F1
#
_entry.id   AF-A0A0P0Z6Q6-F1
#
_cell.length_a   1.000
_cell.length_b   1.000
_cell.length_c   1.000
_cell.angle_alpha   90.00
_cell.angle_beta   90.00
_cell.angle_gamma   90.00
#
_symmetry.space_group_name_H-M   'P 1'
#
loop_
_entity.id
_entity.type
_entity.pdbx_description
1 polymer ?
#
loop_
_entity_poly.entity_id
_entity_poly.type
_entity_poly.pdbx_seq_one_letter_code
_entity_poly.pdbx_strand_id
1 'polypeptide(L)'
;MVHPPAARAILDHGSIRAGIVHDESRMNQTRHAVIWLSANQWQHGSLYGTVQFTFPWLQLIAGKHFYWVEAIRYQNPAYRILITDKDLGSLKFLTPYDPSVDRGPLRERNGNWYWNSRDTSEFMVDGDLDLSHCIEFKGVQHKRNGCRLYGPGCSERNNSAFVTGGRMLAYLLASGNHALDPALRIQTEGLSRSLSPSVDQGVSGIWFDLVTADAARFDGEVRQRERSVPIVRGALALLGAGRPYEARELVAQLNDETVFRAALTAIVNDHFGIDDWRLIS
;
A
#
# COMPACT_ATOMS: atom_id res chain seq x y z
N MET A 1 -6.46 -1.09 -0.61
CA MET A 1 -5.47 -1.24 -1.70
C MET A 1 -5.76 -0.20 -2.76
N VAL A 2 -4.74 0.37 -3.39
CA VAL A 2 -4.88 1.45 -4.38
C VAL A 2 -3.87 1.28 -5.52
N HIS A 3 -4.08 2.02 -6.61
CA HIS A 3 -3.13 2.12 -7.71
C HIS A 3 -1.92 3.01 -7.35
N PRO A 4 -0.71 2.79 -7.90
CA PRO A 4 0.50 3.55 -7.61
C PRO A 4 0.38 5.07 -7.68
N PRO A 5 -0.36 5.69 -8.63
CA PRO A 5 -0.55 7.13 -8.60
C PRO A 5 -1.27 7.62 -7.33
N ALA A 6 -2.33 6.92 -6.91
CA ALA A 6 -3.03 7.21 -5.67
C ALA A 6 -2.19 6.88 -4.44
N ALA A 7 -1.41 5.79 -4.49
CA ALA A 7 -0.47 5.46 -3.43
C ALA A 7 0.55 6.57 -3.20
N ARG A 8 1.18 7.10 -4.26
CA ARG A 8 2.14 8.22 -4.13
C ARG A 8 1.50 9.46 -3.51
N ALA A 9 0.29 9.83 -3.93
CA ALA A 9 -0.42 10.95 -3.32
C ALA A 9 -0.70 10.72 -1.82
N ILE A 10 -1.07 9.50 -1.42
CA ILE A 10 -1.22 9.12 -0.02
C ILE A 10 0.10 9.25 0.75
N LEU A 11 1.22 8.81 0.15
CA LEU A 11 2.56 8.94 0.74
C LEU A 11 2.92 10.43 0.92
N ASP A 12 2.75 11.25 -0.10
CA ASP A 12 3.06 12.68 -0.06
C ASP A 12 2.25 13.43 1.01
N HIS A 13 1.00 13.03 1.22
CA HIS A 13 0.14 13.60 2.24
C HIS A 13 0.40 13.02 3.65
N GLY A 14 1.15 11.93 3.77
CA GLY A 14 1.33 11.19 5.03
C GLY A 14 0.04 10.57 5.56
N SER A 15 -1.05 10.55 4.77
CA SER A 15 -2.37 10.13 5.21
C SER A 15 -3.26 9.68 4.04
N ILE A 16 -4.19 8.77 4.34
CA ILE A 16 -5.33 8.46 3.48
C ILE A 16 -6.44 9.43 3.87
N ARG A 17 -6.77 10.37 2.96
CA ARG A 17 -7.80 11.37 3.23
C ARG A 17 -9.20 10.84 2.95
N ALA A 18 -10.12 11.14 3.85
CA ALA A 18 -11.53 10.88 3.70
C ALA A 18 -12.09 11.68 2.51
N GLY A 19 -12.86 10.99 1.67
CA GLY A 19 -13.53 11.57 0.53
C GLY A 19 -15.04 11.48 0.70
N ILE A 20 -15.76 12.45 0.15
CA ILE A 20 -17.22 12.35 0.09
C ILE A 20 -17.64 11.15 -0.78
N VAL A 21 -18.70 10.47 -0.35
CA VAL A 21 -19.24 9.30 -1.05
C VAL A 21 -19.93 9.76 -2.33
N HIS A 22 -19.51 9.22 -3.48
CA HIS A 22 -19.99 9.65 -4.80
C HIS A 22 -20.65 8.54 -5.64
N ASP A 23 -20.59 7.29 -5.20
CA ASP A 23 -21.14 6.17 -5.96
C ASP A 23 -22.63 5.95 -5.68
N GLU A 24 -23.19 4.81 -6.10
CA GLU A 24 -24.60 4.49 -5.88
C GLU A 24 -24.96 4.19 -4.41
N SER A 25 -24.07 4.49 -3.44
CA SER A 25 -24.37 4.30 -2.03
C SER A 25 -25.55 5.14 -1.56
N ARG A 26 -26.32 4.59 -0.62
CA ARG A 26 -27.24 5.38 0.22
C ARG A 26 -26.55 6.54 0.93
N MET A 27 -25.26 6.41 1.26
CA MET A 27 -24.48 7.46 1.93
C MET A 27 -24.17 8.68 1.03
N ASN A 28 -24.29 8.57 -0.29
CA ASN A 28 -24.06 9.69 -1.23
C ASN A 28 -24.96 10.91 -0.92
N GLN A 29 -26.11 10.69 -0.29
CA GLN A 29 -27.05 11.75 0.09
C GLN A 29 -26.57 12.63 1.26
N THR A 30 -25.52 12.22 1.98
CA THR A 30 -25.24 12.76 3.33
C THR A 30 -24.00 13.63 3.43
N ARG A 31 -23.28 13.87 2.32
CA ARG A 31 -21.99 14.59 2.30
C ARG A 31 -20.96 14.07 3.31
N HIS A 32 -21.16 12.88 3.88
CA HIS A 32 -20.22 12.28 4.81
C HIS A 32 -18.94 11.94 4.06
N ALA A 33 -17.81 12.38 4.61
CA ALA A 33 -16.50 12.03 4.13
C ALA A 33 -16.04 10.76 4.84
N VAL A 34 -15.65 9.75 4.06
CA VAL A 34 -15.18 8.47 4.56
C VAL A 34 -13.95 8.03 3.79
N ILE A 35 -13.15 7.21 4.44
CA ILE A 35 -12.19 6.35 3.75
C ILE A 35 -12.81 4.97 3.51
N TRP A 36 -12.37 4.30 2.46
CA TRP A 36 -12.84 2.95 2.11
C TRP A 36 -11.79 1.91 2.46
N LEU A 37 -12.15 0.99 3.35
CA LEU A 37 -11.34 -0.17 3.72
C LEU A 37 -12.03 -1.47 3.33
N SER A 38 -11.24 -2.54 3.26
CA SER A 38 -11.74 -3.88 2.98
C SER A 38 -10.92 -4.89 3.77
N ALA A 39 -11.59 -5.87 4.36
CA ALA A 39 -10.97 -7.04 4.98
C ALA A 39 -10.64 -8.14 3.96
N ASN A 40 -11.02 -7.97 2.69
CA ASN A 40 -10.83 -9.01 1.69
C ASN A 40 -9.35 -9.24 1.39
N GLN A 41 -8.94 -10.50 1.49
CA GLN A 41 -7.74 -11.01 0.86
C GLN A 41 -8.15 -11.68 -0.45
N TRP A 42 -7.81 -11.06 -1.59
CA TRP A 42 -8.21 -11.58 -2.89
C TRP A 42 -7.25 -12.66 -3.39
N GLN A 43 -7.70 -13.92 -3.37
CA GLN A 43 -6.94 -15.06 -3.90
C GLN A 43 -6.47 -14.86 -5.35
N HIS A 44 -7.24 -14.13 -6.16
CA HIS A 44 -6.92 -13.84 -7.56
C HIS A 44 -6.45 -12.41 -7.80
N GLY A 45 -5.94 -11.75 -6.76
CA GLY A 45 -5.47 -10.37 -6.83
C GLY A 45 -6.57 -9.33 -6.60
N SER A 46 -6.13 -8.15 -6.20
CA SER A 46 -6.95 -6.99 -5.87
C SER A 46 -7.69 -6.43 -7.08
N LEU A 47 -8.93 -6.00 -6.84
CA LEU A 47 -9.72 -5.22 -7.81
C LEU A 47 -9.44 -3.72 -7.75
N TYR A 48 -8.81 -3.24 -6.68
CA TYR A 48 -8.68 -1.81 -6.36
C TYR A 48 -7.28 -1.24 -6.63
N GLY A 49 -6.31 -2.08 -7.00
CA GLY A 49 -4.94 -1.68 -7.31
C GLY A 49 -3.89 -2.57 -6.65
N THR A 50 -2.63 -2.27 -6.92
CA THR A 50 -1.47 -3.11 -6.57
C THR A 50 -0.71 -2.70 -5.31
N VAL A 51 -1.13 -1.65 -4.60
CA VAL A 51 -0.46 -1.18 -3.37
C VAL A 51 -1.37 -1.38 -2.18
N GLN A 52 -0.89 -2.08 -1.14
CA GLN A 52 -1.62 -2.33 0.09
C GLN A 52 -1.06 -1.51 1.25
N PHE A 53 -1.95 -0.82 1.96
CA PHE A 53 -1.74 -0.26 3.28
C PHE A 53 -2.61 -1.07 4.25
N THR A 54 -2.02 -1.57 5.34
CA THR A 54 -2.72 -2.35 6.36
C THR A 54 -2.75 -1.56 7.66
N PHE A 55 -3.92 -1.49 8.29
CA PHE A 55 -4.12 -0.81 9.57
C PHE A 55 -4.60 -1.80 10.64
N PRO A 56 -4.28 -1.55 11.93
CA PRO A 56 -4.70 -2.40 13.03
C PRO A 56 -6.21 -2.26 13.26
N TRP A 57 -6.96 -3.29 12.87
CA TRP A 57 -8.43 -3.31 12.90
C TRP A 57 -9.00 -2.85 14.25
N LEU A 58 -8.55 -3.46 15.36
CA LEU A 58 -9.08 -3.18 16.70
C LEU A 58 -8.89 -1.73 17.14
N GLN A 59 -7.74 -1.12 16.80
CA GLN A 59 -7.49 0.28 17.12
C GLN A 59 -8.38 1.19 16.27
N LEU A 60 -8.56 0.84 14.99
CA LEU A 60 -9.35 1.61 14.06
C LEU A 60 -10.84 1.69 14.46
N ILE A 61 -11.39 0.60 15.03
CA ILE A 61 -12.80 0.54 15.42
C ILE A 61 -13.07 0.93 16.89
N ALA A 62 -12.02 1.18 17.67
CA ALA A 62 -12.15 1.40 19.11
C ALA A 62 -13.07 2.60 19.40
N GLY A 63 -14.11 2.38 20.23
CA GLY A 63 -15.06 3.41 20.62
C GLY A 63 -16.00 3.89 19.50
N LYS A 64 -16.02 3.23 18.33
CA LYS A 64 -16.87 3.60 17.20
C LYS A 64 -18.16 2.78 17.15
N HIS A 65 -19.20 3.41 16.62
CA HIS A 65 -20.46 2.79 16.26
C HIS A 65 -20.37 2.14 14.88
N PHE A 66 -21.11 1.05 14.69
CA PHE A 66 -21.27 0.39 13.41
C PHE A 66 -22.70 0.58 12.92
N TYR A 67 -22.85 0.96 11.66
CA TYR A 67 -24.14 1.08 11.00
C TYR A 67 -24.13 0.27 9.71
N TRP A 68 -25.08 -0.63 9.56
CA TRP A 68 -25.38 -1.27 8.30
C TRP A 68 -25.93 -0.22 7.33
N VAL A 69 -25.25 -0.06 6.20
CA VAL A 69 -25.68 0.85 5.13
C VAL A 69 -26.53 0.09 4.13
N GLU A 70 -25.96 -0.95 3.52
CA GLU A 70 -26.60 -1.72 2.46
C GLU A 70 -25.81 -2.98 2.05
N ALA A 71 -26.48 -3.87 1.32
CA ALA A 71 -25.84 -4.85 0.45
C ALA A 71 -26.14 -4.47 -1.01
N ILE A 72 -25.09 -4.24 -1.79
CA ILE A 72 -25.18 -3.75 -3.17
C ILE A 72 -24.83 -4.85 -4.17
N ARG A 73 -25.66 -4.98 -5.20
CA ARG A 73 -25.53 -6.01 -6.24
C ARG A 73 -24.81 -5.43 -7.47
N TYR A 74 -23.52 -5.19 -7.33
CA TYR A 74 -22.64 -4.93 -8.47
C TYR A 74 -22.26 -6.22 -9.20
N GLN A 75 -21.47 -6.09 -10.27
CA GLN A 75 -20.77 -7.22 -10.89
C GLN A 75 -19.95 -8.01 -9.85
N ASN A 76 -19.35 -7.33 -8.87
CA ASN A 76 -18.82 -7.95 -7.66
C ASN A 76 -19.67 -7.47 -6.47
N PRO A 77 -20.63 -8.27 -5.98
CA PRO A 77 -21.46 -7.90 -4.85
C PRO A 77 -20.64 -7.45 -3.65
N ALA A 78 -21.15 -6.44 -2.93
CA ALA A 78 -20.49 -5.88 -1.75
C ALA A 78 -21.51 -5.59 -0.65
N TYR A 79 -21.03 -5.57 0.59
CA TYR A 79 -21.78 -5.04 1.73
C TYR A 79 -21.04 -3.86 2.34
N ARG A 80 -21.81 -2.91 2.86
CA ARG A 80 -21.29 -1.64 3.38
C ARG A 80 -21.66 -1.44 4.83
N ILE A 81 -20.65 -1.20 5.64
CA ILE A 81 -20.80 -0.86 7.04
C ILE A 81 -20.07 0.46 7.28
N LEU A 82 -20.80 1.44 7.80
CA LEU A 82 -20.25 2.69 8.28
C LEU A 82 -19.73 2.50 9.71
N ILE A 83 -18.50 2.95 9.94
CA ILE A 83 -17.82 2.90 11.23
C ILE A 83 -17.50 4.33 11.61
N THR A 84 -18.11 4.83 12.68
CA THR A 84 -18.03 6.25 13.05
C THR A 84 -18.09 6.48 14.54
N ASP A 85 -17.44 7.54 15.04
CA ASP A 85 -17.58 7.97 16.43
C ASP A 85 -18.86 8.79 16.69
N LYS A 86 -19.60 9.13 15.63
CA LYS A 86 -20.84 9.91 15.71
C LYS A 86 -22.04 9.01 15.91
N ASP A 87 -22.95 9.43 16.77
CA ASP A 87 -24.28 8.83 16.83
C ASP A 87 -25.13 9.30 15.64
N LEU A 88 -25.38 8.37 14.71
CA LEU A 88 -26.19 8.56 13.53
C LEU A 88 -27.50 7.75 13.57
N GLY A 89 -27.91 7.28 14.76
CA GLY A 89 -29.11 6.45 14.92
C GLY A 89 -30.42 7.12 14.47
N SER A 90 -30.43 8.44 14.32
CA SER A 90 -31.57 9.20 13.80
C SER A 90 -31.72 9.12 12.26
N LEU A 91 -30.70 8.69 11.53
CA LEU A 91 -30.73 8.57 10.07
C LEU A 91 -31.45 7.29 9.66
N LYS A 92 -32.69 7.41 9.18
CA LYS A 92 -33.60 6.28 8.89
C LYS A 92 -33.10 5.27 7.84
N PHE A 93 -32.14 5.63 7.00
CA PHE A 93 -31.59 4.74 5.98
C PHE A 93 -30.37 3.94 6.49
N LEU A 94 -29.89 4.23 7.71
CA LEU A 94 -28.89 3.47 8.43
C LEU A 94 -29.55 2.59 9.49
N THR A 95 -29.06 1.36 9.62
CA THR A 95 -29.49 0.45 10.68
C THR A 95 -28.33 0.27 11.65
N PRO A 96 -28.49 0.57 12.96
CA PRO A 96 -27.48 0.22 13.96
C PRO A 96 -27.10 -1.26 13.83
N TYR A 97 -25.80 -1.55 13.90
CA TYR A 97 -25.26 -2.89 13.72
C TYR A 97 -24.36 -3.23 14.89
N ASP A 98 -24.58 -4.38 15.50
CA ASP A 98 -23.72 -4.93 16.55
C ASP A 98 -23.08 -6.23 16.07
N PRO A 99 -21.78 -6.22 15.70
CA PRO A 99 -21.07 -7.41 15.22
C PRO A 99 -21.09 -8.61 16.18
N SER A 100 -21.34 -8.40 17.48
CA SER A 100 -21.35 -9.47 18.50
C SER A 100 -22.66 -10.28 18.53
N VAL A 101 -23.78 -9.67 18.11
CA VAL A 101 -25.11 -10.31 18.15
C VAL A 101 -25.78 -10.41 16.78
N ASP A 102 -25.59 -9.42 15.91
CA ASP A 102 -26.31 -9.32 14.65
C ASP A 102 -25.82 -10.32 13.60
N ARG A 103 -26.77 -10.93 12.88
CA ARG A 103 -26.52 -12.01 11.91
C ARG A 103 -25.97 -11.54 10.56
N GLY A 104 -25.18 -10.47 10.53
CA GLY A 104 -24.61 -9.93 9.32
C GLY A 104 -23.22 -10.49 8.96
N PRO A 105 -22.61 -9.92 7.91
CA PRO A 105 -21.37 -10.42 7.33
C PRO A 105 -20.12 -10.05 8.12
N LEU A 106 -20.13 -9.02 8.97
CA LEU A 106 -19.05 -8.70 9.90
C LEU A 106 -19.41 -9.26 11.28
N ARG A 107 -18.56 -10.08 11.89
CA ARG A 107 -18.86 -10.73 13.17
C ARG A 107 -17.72 -10.58 14.15
N GLU A 108 -18.08 -10.48 15.42
CA GLU A 108 -17.19 -10.61 16.56
C GLU A 108 -17.67 -11.83 17.38
N ARG A 109 -16.73 -12.69 17.77
CA ARG A 109 -17.01 -13.82 18.66
C ARG A 109 -15.81 -14.09 19.55
N ASN A 110 -15.99 -13.97 20.86
CA ASN A 110 -14.96 -14.27 21.87
C ASN A 110 -13.64 -13.51 21.62
N GLY A 111 -13.73 -12.22 21.28
CA GLY A 111 -12.62 -11.34 20.92
C GLY A 111 -12.13 -11.49 19.47
N ASN A 112 -12.61 -12.46 18.71
CA ASN A 112 -12.16 -12.72 17.35
C ASN A 112 -13.09 -12.06 16.33
N TRP A 113 -12.49 -11.28 15.43
CA TRP A 113 -13.20 -10.62 14.35
C TRP A 113 -13.05 -11.42 13.06
N TYR A 114 -14.16 -11.63 12.36
CA TYR A 114 -14.18 -12.32 11.09
C TYR A 114 -15.27 -11.78 10.19
N TRP A 115 -15.10 -11.95 8.88
CA TRP A 115 -16.18 -11.72 7.93
C TRP A 115 -16.72 -13.06 7.44
N ASN A 116 -18.04 -13.19 7.41
CA ASN A 116 -18.76 -14.38 6.98
C ASN A 116 -19.66 -14.04 5.78
N SER A 117 -19.04 -13.72 4.65
CA SER A 117 -19.75 -13.43 3.40
C SER A 117 -18.91 -13.75 2.17
N ARG A 118 -19.59 -14.07 1.07
CA ARG A 118 -18.99 -14.14 -0.28
C ARG A 118 -18.90 -12.75 -0.94
N ASP A 119 -19.62 -11.78 -0.40
CA ASP A 119 -19.64 -10.41 -0.90
C ASP A 119 -18.38 -9.66 -0.41
N THR A 120 -17.94 -8.68 -1.20
CA THR A 120 -16.82 -7.81 -0.84
C THR A 120 -17.18 -6.95 0.37
N SER A 121 -16.30 -6.94 1.36
CA SER A 121 -16.40 -6.04 2.51
C SER A 121 -15.95 -4.63 2.11
N GLU A 122 -16.85 -3.67 2.28
CA GLU A 122 -16.56 -2.25 2.10
C GLU A 122 -16.88 -1.50 3.40
N PHE A 123 -15.84 -1.21 4.18
CA PHE A 123 -15.95 -0.45 5.41
C PHE A 123 -15.74 1.03 5.13
N MET A 124 -16.73 1.83 5.50
CA MET A 124 -16.70 3.28 5.38
C MET A 124 -16.30 3.81 6.75
N VAL A 125 -15.07 4.28 6.90
CA VAL A 125 -14.56 4.77 8.18
C VAL A 125 -14.52 6.28 8.12
N ASP A 126 -15.03 6.94 9.15
CA ASP A 126 -15.00 8.38 9.26
C ASP A 126 -13.60 8.91 9.58
N GLY A 127 -13.26 10.04 8.93
CA GLY A 127 -11.98 10.71 9.14
C GLY A 127 -10.82 10.14 8.33
N ASP A 128 -9.71 10.87 8.37
CA ASP A 128 -8.48 10.52 7.68
C ASP A 128 -7.73 9.42 8.45
N LEU A 129 -6.92 8.61 7.76
CA LEU A 129 -5.97 7.69 8.40
C LEU A 129 -4.54 8.16 8.21
N ASP A 130 -3.88 8.45 9.32
CA ASP A 130 -2.46 8.75 9.37
C ASP A 130 -1.62 7.50 9.06
N LEU A 131 -0.64 7.62 8.15
CA LEU A 131 0.22 6.49 7.77
C LEU A 131 1.14 6.02 8.90
N SER A 132 1.38 6.83 9.94
CA SER A 132 2.12 6.40 11.14
C SER A 132 1.42 5.25 11.87
N HIS A 133 0.11 5.08 11.68
CA HIS A 133 -0.65 3.94 12.21
C HIS A 133 -0.69 2.74 11.25
N CYS A 134 -0.08 2.83 10.08
CA CYS A 134 0.05 1.71 9.16
C CYS A 134 0.98 0.66 9.77
N ILE A 135 0.54 -0.60 9.77
CA ILE A 135 1.30 -1.72 10.35
C ILE A 135 1.92 -2.63 9.29
N GLU A 136 1.52 -2.48 8.03
CA GLU A 136 2.13 -3.20 6.91
C GLU A 136 1.93 -2.43 5.61
N PHE A 137 3.00 -2.33 4.82
CA PHE A 137 3.00 -1.77 3.48
C PHE A 137 3.64 -2.74 2.52
N LYS A 138 2.96 -3.07 1.41
CA LYS A 138 3.49 -3.99 0.40
C LYS A 138 2.82 -3.85 -0.96
N GLY A 139 3.50 -4.32 -1.99
CA GLY A 139 2.88 -4.60 -3.28
C GLY A 139 2.03 -5.88 -3.21
N VAL A 140 0.94 -5.92 -3.97
CA VAL A 140 0.03 -7.06 -4.09
C VAL A 140 -0.33 -7.32 -5.54
N GLN A 141 -0.75 -8.55 -5.82
CA GLN A 141 -1.16 -8.93 -7.17
C GLN A 141 -2.43 -8.19 -7.57
N HIS A 142 -2.47 -7.66 -8.79
CA HIS A 142 -3.71 -7.17 -9.38
C HIS A 142 -4.53 -8.32 -9.97
N LYS A 143 -5.86 -8.23 -9.94
CA LYS A 143 -6.72 -9.17 -10.66
C LYS A 143 -6.56 -9.01 -12.17
N ARG A 144 -6.20 -10.10 -12.86
CA ARG A 144 -5.89 -10.08 -14.31
C ARG A 144 -7.08 -9.64 -15.17
N ASN A 145 -8.29 -10.10 -14.82
CA ASN A 145 -9.50 -9.90 -15.62
C ASN A 145 -10.47 -8.90 -14.99
N GLY A 146 -10.00 -7.98 -14.17
CA GLY A 146 -10.87 -6.95 -13.61
C GLY A 146 -10.11 -5.89 -12.82
N CYS A 147 -10.29 -4.65 -13.19
CA CYS A 147 -9.94 -3.48 -12.38
C CYS A 147 -11.21 -2.70 -12.13
N ARG A 148 -11.50 -2.33 -10.88
CA ARG A 148 -12.69 -1.55 -10.54
C ARG A 148 -12.63 -0.15 -11.16
N LEU A 149 -11.44 0.46 -11.19
CA LEU A 149 -11.26 1.85 -11.61
C LEU A 149 -11.02 1.99 -13.11
N TYR A 150 -10.11 1.19 -13.67
CA TYR A 150 -9.65 1.32 -15.06
C TYR A 150 -10.10 0.18 -15.97
N GLY A 151 -10.89 -0.78 -15.47
CA GLY A 151 -11.41 -1.90 -16.25
C GLY A 151 -10.31 -2.69 -16.98
N PRO A 152 -10.59 -3.17 -18.22
CA PRO A 152 -9.61 -3.85 -19.06
C PRO A 152 -8.44 -2.94 -19.52
N GLY A 153 -8.54 -1.62 -19.41
CA GLY A 153 -7.44 -0.72 -19.78
C GLY A 153 -6.32 -0.64 -18.74
N CYS A 154 -6.50 -1.25 -17.57
CA CYS A 154 -5.52 -1.17 -16.49
C CYS A 154 -4.20 -1.85 -16.87
N SER A 155 -3.11 -1.08 -16.90
CA SER A 155 -1.74 -1.55 -17.22
C SER A 155 -1.14 -2.38 -16.08
N GLU A 156 -1.57 -2.18 -14.84
CA GLU A 156 -1.05 -2.90 -13.66
C GLU A 156 -1.48 -4.36 -13.60
N ARG A 157 -2.45 -4.79 -14.41
CA ARG A 157 -2.95 -6.18 -14.42
C ARG A 157 -1.87 -7.22 -14.72
N ASN A 158 -0.79 -6.78 -15.36
CA ASN A 158 0.35 -7.61 -15.74
C ASN A 158 1.56 -7.42 -14.82
N ASN A 159 1.52 -6.47 -13.88
CA ASN A 159 2.61 -6.27 -12.95
C ASN A 159 2.54 -7.32 -11.85
N SER A 160 3.70 -7.83 -11.46
CA SER A 160 3.83 -8.63 -10.24
C SER A 160 3.76 -7.73 -9.01
N ALA A 161 3.30 -8.29 -7.90
CA ALA A 161 3.32 -7.63 -6.59
C ALA A 161 4.71 -7.06 -6.25
N PHE A 162 5.74 -7.81 -6.63
CA PHE A 162 7.15 -7.49 -6.47
C PHE A 162 7.59 -6.24 -7.23
N VAL A 163 7.24 -6.12 -8.51
CA VAL A 163 7.57 -4.93 -9.33
C VAL A 163 6.89 -3.69 -8.75
N THR A 164 5.60 -3.79 -8.39
CA THR A 164 4.91 -2.67 -7.75
C THR A 164 5.55 -2.31 -6.42
N GLY A 165 5.85 -3.30 -5.57
CA GLY A 165 6.51 -3.09 -4.28
C GLY A 165 7.84 -2.36 -4.43
N GLY A 166 8.67 -2.76 -5.40
CA GLY A 166 9.94 -2.10 -5.67
C GLY A 166 9.81 -0.66 -6.14
N ARG A 167 8.84 -0.37 -7.01
CA ARG A 167 8.58 1.02 -7.44
C ARG A 167 8.10 1.91 -6.31
N MET A 168 7.27 1.38 -5.40
CA MET A 168 6.82 2.14 -4.24
C MET A 168 7.94 2.34 -3.20
N LEU A 169 8.78 1.33 -2.97
CA LEU A 169 9.95 1.50 -2.12
C LEU A 169 10.95 2.50 -2.73
N ALA A 170 11.18 2.45 -4.04
CA ALA A 170 12.03 3.41 -4.74
C ALA A 170 11.53 4.85 -4.55
N TYR A 171 10.21 5.05 -4.61
CA TYR A 171 9.59 6.34 -4.33
C TYR A 171 9.88 6.84 -2.91
N LEU A 172 9.70 5.99 -1.89
CA LEU A 172 9.97 6.33 -0.49
C LEU A 172 11.44 6.70 -0.26
N LEU A 173 12.35 5.86 -0.74
CA LEU A 173 13.79 6.05 -0.61
C LEU A 173 14.28 7.32 -1.33
N ALA A 174 13.73 7.61 -2.51
CA ALA A 174 14.11 8.80 -3.27
C ALA A 174 13.58 10.10 -2.68
N SER A 175 12.36 10.08 -2.15
CA SER A 175 11.70 11.25 -1.56
C SER A 175 12.15 11.54 -0.12
N GLY A 176 12.78 10.58 0.56
CA GLY A 176 13.08 10.69 1.99
C GLY A 176 11.81 10.69 2.85
N ASN A 177 10.74 10.07 2.36
CA ASN A 177 9.46 10.03 3.06
C ASN A 177 9.45 8.93 4.12
N HIS A 178 9.33 9.33 5.39
CA HIS A 178 9.35 8.43 6.55
C HIS A 178 7.95 8.06 7.08
N ALA A 179 6.87 8.40 6.37
CA ALA A 179 5.50 8.19 6.86
C ALA A 179 5.15 6.71 7.08
N LEU A 180 5.89 5.79 6.44
CA LEU A 180 5.72 4.34 6.55
C LEU A 180 6.85 3.64 7.29
N ASP A 181 7.78 4.38 7.91
CA ASP A 181 8.84 3.79 8.73
C ASP A 181 8.29 2.79 9.76
N PRO A 182 7.22 3.08 10.52
CA PRO A 182 6.65 2.11 11.47
C PRO A 182 6.24 0.78 10.81
N ALA A 183 5.63 0.84 9.62
CA ALA A 183 5.20 -0.34 8.86
C ALA A 183 6.37 -1.13 8.24
N LEU A 184 7.52 -0.47 8.05
CA LEU A 184 8.70 -1.05 7.39
C LEU A 184 9.81 -1.44 8.38
N ARG A 185 9.76 -0.96 9.62
CA ARG A 185 10.70 -1.28 10.70
C ARG A 185 10.27 -2.43 11.61
N ILE A 186 9.23 -3.20 11.23
CA ILE A 186 8.54 -4.14 12.13
C ILE A 186 9.53 -4.94 13.01
N GLN A 187 9.56 -4.58 14.29
CA GLN A 187 10.29 -5.24 15.34
C GLN A 187 9.46 -6.45 15.79
N THR A 188 9.61 -7.58 15.11
CA THR A 188 9.13 -8.84 15.71
C THR A 188 10.11 -9.21 16.81
N GLU A 189 9.65 -9.30 18.06
CA GLU A 189 10.48 -9.77 19.18
C GLU A 189 11.21 -11.07 18.80
N GLY A 190 12.53 -11.08 18.96
CA GLY A 190 13.38 -12.23 18.66
C GLY A 190 13.92 -12.34 17.23
N LEU A 191 13.58 -11.43 16.31
CA LEU A 191 14.25 -11.34 15.02
C LEU A 191 15.44 -10.37 15.08
N SER A 192 16.61 -10.83 14.60
CA SER A 192 17.85 -10.05 14.56
C SER A 192 17.93 -9.05 13.40
N ARG A 193 16.79 -8.57 12.89
CA ARG A 193 16.74 -7.67 11.73
C ARG A 193 15.98 -6.40 12.05
N SER A 194 16.49 -5.29 11.53
CA SER A 194 15.95 -3.95 11.77
C SER A 194 14.76 -3.60 10.85
N LEU A 195 14.57 -4.31 9.74
CA LEU A 195 13.55 -4.02 8.72
C LEU A 195 12.63 -5.22 8.44
N SER A 196 11.42 -4.92 7.95
CA SER A 196 10.41 -5.90 7.59
C SER A 196 10.75 -6.62 6.27
N PRO A 197 10.21 -7.83 6.02
CA PRO A 197 10.45 -8.54 4.76
C PRO A 197 9.96 -7.76 3.53
N SER A 198 9.02 -6.83 3.70
CA SER A 198 8.53 -5.98 2.62
C SER A 198 9.63 -5.09 2.06
N VAL A 199 10.61 -4.68 2.87
CA VAL A 199 11.77 -3.92 2.38
C VAL A 199 12.61 -4.81 1.46
N ASP A 200 12.95 -6.04 1.87
CA ASP A 200 13.75 -6.96 1.05
C ASP A 200 13.05 -7.31 -0.27
N GLN A 201 11.73 -7.54 -0.23
CA GLN A 201 10.91 -7.74 -1.43
C GLN A 201 10.91 -6.49 -2.32
N GLY A 202 10.77 -5.31 -1.74
CA GLY A 202 10.82 -4.05 -2.47
C GLY A 202 12.18 -3.82 -3.13
N VAL A 203 13.28 -4.01 -2.39
CA VAL A 203 14.63 -3.87 -2.94
C VAL A 203 14.88 -4.87 -4.05
N SER A 204 14.42 -6.11 -3.89
CA SER A 204 14.51 -7.10 -4.95
C SER A 204 13.70 -6.65 -6.19
N GLY A 205 12.55 -5.99 -6.00
CA GLY A 205 11.79 -5.36 -7.08
C GLY A 205 12.55 -4.26 -7.80
N ILE A 206 13.25 -3.40 -7.05
CA ILE A 206 14.15 -2.38 -7.58
C ILE A 206 15.27 -3.05 -8.40
N TRP A 207 15.90 -4.08 -7.83
CA TRP A 207 16.95 -4.85 -8.47
C TRP A 207 16.50 -5.40 -9.83
N PHE A 208 15.33 -6.03 -9.85
CA PHE A 208 14.80 -6.60 -11.07
C PHE A 208 14.54 -5.53 -12.14
N ASP A 209 13.88 -4.42 -11.78
CA ASP A 209 13.55 -3.35 -12.74
C ASP A 209 14.81 -2.62 -13.26
N LEU A 210 15.84 -2.45 -12.41
CA LEU A 210 17.03 -1.67 -12.76
C LEU A 210 18.20 -2.50 -13.29
N VAL A 211 18.30 -3.78 -12.94
CA VAL A 211 19.46 -4.62 -13.27
C VAL A 211 19.06 -5.77 -14.18
N THR A 212 17.98 -6.50 -13.85
CA THR A 212 17.65 -7.77 -14.52
C THR A 212 16.81 -7.61 -15.78
N ALA A 213 15.72 -6.83 -15.74
CA ALA A 213 14.64 -6.88 -16.73
C ALA A 213 15.09 -6.59 -18.18
N ASP A 214 16.14 -5.78 -18.36
CA ASP A 214 16.76 -5.47 -19.66
C ASP A 214 18.29 -5.61 -19.61
N ALA A 215 18.83 -6.34 -18.63
CA ALA A 215 20.28 -6.48 -18.37
C ALA A 215 21.02 -5.15 -18.45
N ALA A 216 20.81 -4.27 -17.46
CA ALA A 216 21.52 -3.00 -17.41
C ALA A 216 23.02 -3.24 -17.49
N ARG A 217 23.66 -2.57 -18.45
CA ARG A 217 25.10 -2.62 -18.62
C ARG A 217 25.68 -1.51 -17.76
N PHE A 218 26.27 -1.89 -16.65
CA PHE A 218 27.11 -0.99 -15.88
C PHE A 218 28.41 -0.79 -16.66
N ASP A 219 28.45 0.22 -17.52
CA ASP A 219 29.57 0.50 -18.41
C ASP A 219 30.16 1.92 -18.22
N GLY A 220 29.63 2.66 -17.24
CA GLY A 220 30.09 4.01 -16.94
C GLY A 220 31.40 4.08 -16.13
N GLU A 221 31.77 5.30 -15.79
CA GLU A 221 33.04 5.60 -15.09
C GLU A 221 32.85 5.90 -13.60
N VAL A 222 31.61 5.98 -13.11
CA VAL A 222 31.35 6.39 -11.74
C VAL A 222 31.61 5.25 -10.76
N ARG A 223 32.63 5.44 -9.92
CA ARG A 223 33.07 4.48 -8.89
C ARG A 223 32.93 5.00 -7.45
N GLN A 224 33.08 6.31 -7.27
CA GLN A 224 33.16 6.95 -5.95
C GLN A 224 31.78 7.02 -5.30
N ARG A 225 31.70 6.73 -3.99
CA ARG A 225 30.46 6.69 -3.21
C ARG A 225 29.71 8.02 -3.25
N GLU A 226 30.45 9.13 -3.13
CA GLU A 226 29.92 10.49 -3.10
C GLU A 226 29.19 10.85 -4.40
N ARG A 227 29.54 10.17 -5.50
CA ARG A 227 28.93 10.35 -6.82
C ARG A 227 27.87 9.30 -7.13
N SER A 228 28.06 8.05 -6.69
CA SER A 228 27.13 6.96 -6.97
C SER A 228 25.82 7.06 -6.19
N VAL A 229 25.85 7.53 -4.93
CA VAL A 229 24.63 7.69 -4.12
C VAL A 229 23.61 8.66 -4.75
N PRO A 230 23.98 9.88 -5.18
CA PRO A 230 23.06 10.76 -5.89
C PRO A 230 22.50 10.16 -7.19
N ILE A 231 23.33 9.44 -7.96
CA ILE A 231 22.90 8.76 -9.20
C ILE A 231 21.84 7.70 -8.90
N VAL A 232 22.09 6.82 -7.93
CA VAL A 232 21.13 5.78 -7.54
C VAL A 232 19.86 6.42 -6.98
N ARG A 233 19.96 7.45 -6.14
CA ARG A 233 18.78 8.17 -5.62
C ARG A 233 17.95 8.79 -6.76
N GLY A 234 18.60 9.36 -7.77
CA GLY A 234 17.94 9.85 -8.99
C GLY A 234 17.25 8.73 -9.78
N ALA A 235 17.89 7.57 -9.92
CA ALA A 235 17.28 6.42 -10.59
C ALA A 235 16.07 5.88 -9.82
N LEU A 236 16.14 5.85 -8.48
CA LEU A 236 14.99 5.50 -7.64
C LEU A 236 13.83 6.50 -7.81
N ALA A 237 14.12 7.80 -7.94
CA ALA A 237 13.10 8.82 -8.20
C ALA A 237 12.39 8.57 -9.55
N LEU A 238 13.16 8.30 -10.61
CA LEU A 238 12.63 7.98 -11.93
C LEU A 238 11.81 6.68 -11.89
N LEU A 239 12.32 5.64 -11.22
CA LEU A 239 11.62 4.37 -11.08
C LEU A 239 10.30 4.52 -10.31
N GLY A 240 10.30 5.25 -9.19
CA GLY A 240 9.11 5.54 -8.40
C GLY A 240 8.07 6.38 -9.16
N ALA A 241 8.53 7.24 -10.07
CA ALA A 241 7.68 8.01 -10.99
C ALA A 241 7.14 7.17 -12.18
N GLY A 242 7.52 5.90 -12.30
CA GLY A 242 7.08 5.03 -13.40
C GLY A 242 7.87 5.23 -14.70
N ARG A 243 9.12 5.69 -14.61
CA ARG A 243 10.07 5.91 -15.72
C ARG A 243 11.24 4.92 -15.63
N PRO A 244 11.00 3.60 -15.77
CA PRO A 244 12.01 2.58 -15.52
C PRO A 244 13.13 2.57 -16.57
N TYR A 245 12.86 3.03 -17.80
CA TYR A 245 13.88 3.11 -18.85
C TYR A 245 14.92 4.17 -18.53
N GLU A 246 14.49 5.39 -18.23
CA GLU A 246 15.40 6.48 -17.85
C GLU A 246 16.12 6.19 -16.53
N ALA A 247 15.44 5.49 -15.61
CA ALA A 247 16.09 5.00 -14.39
C ALA A 247 17.26 4.05 -14.69
N ARG A 248 17.09 3.15 -15.68
CA ARG A 248 18.15 2.23 -16.16
C ARG A 248 19.30 2.98 -16.82
N GLU A 249 19.02 3.95 -17.68
CA GLU A 249 20.06 4.79 -18.30
C GLU A 249 20.91 5.52 -17.25
N LEU A 250 20.29 5.95 -16.15
CA LEU A 250 20.98 6.63 -15.07
C LEU A 250 21.88 5.68 -14.26
N VAL A 251 21.43 4.46 -13.95
CA VAL A 251 22.30 3.47 -13.27
C VAL A 251 23.40 2.90 -14.18
N ALA A 252 23.22 2.92 -15.51
CA ALA A 252 24.28 2.51 -16.45
C ALA A 252 25.54 3.40 -16.35
N GLN A 253 25.41 4.63 -15.85
CA GLN A 253 26.54 5.53 -15.58
C GLN A 253 27.49 5.03 -14.47
N LEU A 254 27.05 4.05 -13.68
CA LEU A 254 27.87 3.41 -12.66
C LEU A 254 28.83 2.41 -13.28
N ASN A 255 30.00 2.26 -12.66
CA ASN A 255 31.05 1.43 -13.22
C ASN A 255 30.77 -0.07 -13.19
N ASP A 256 30.12 -0.55 -12.12
CA ASP A 256 29.75 -1.94 -12.00
C ASP A 256 28.57 -2.11 -11.03
N GLU A 257 28.10 -3.35 -10.98
CA GLU A 257 27.02 -3.78 -10.09
C GLU A 257 27.36 -3.59 -8.60
N THR A 258 28.63 -3.73 -8.21
CA THR A 258 29.08 -3.57 -6.82
C THR A 258 28.90 -2.13 -6.36
N VAL A 259 29.21 -1.15 -7.22
CA VAL A 259 28.97 0.27 -6.95
C VAL A 259 27.48 0.54 -6.74
N PHE A 260 26.61 -0.04 -7.58
CA PHE A 260 25.16 0.08 -7.41
C PHE A 260 24.68 -0.51 -6.08
N ARG A 261 25.10 -1.75 -5.75
CA ARG A 261 24.77 -2.43 -4.50
C ARG A 261 25.18 -1.61 -3.27
N ALA A 262 26.40 -1.07 -3.28
CA ALA A 262 26.93 -0.27 -2.18
C ALA A 262 26.14 1.04 -2.01
N ALA A 263 25.82 1.73 -3.11
CA ALA A 263 25.03 2.95 -3.10
C ALA A 263 23.58 2.71 -2.64
N LEU A 264 22.92 1.67 -3.14
CA LEU A 264 21.58 1.30 -2.72
C LEU A 264 21.53 0.92 -1.23
N THR A 265 22.52 0.16 -0.76
CA THR A 265 22.67 -0.16 0.67
C THR A 265 22.85 1.09 1.52
N ALA A 266 23.70 2.03 1.09
CA ALA A 266 23.86 3.29 1.78
C ALA A 266 22.56 4.09 1.85
N ILE A 267 21.75 4.12 0.78
CA ILE A 267 20.47 4.83 0.73
C ILE A 267 19.45 4.20 1.68
N VAL A 268 19.33 2.86 1.69
CA VAL A 268 18.40 2.17 2.61
C VAL A 268 18.78 2.42 4.06
N ASN A 269 20.07 2.27 4.38
CA ASN A 269 20.60 2.51 5.72
C ASN A 269 20.40 3.96 6.19
N ASP A 270 20.71 4.94 5.32
CA ASP A 270 20.48 6.37 5.57
C ASP A 270 19.00 6.66 5.83
N HIS A 271 18.11 6.14 4.98
CA HIS A 271 16.67 6.35 5.11
C HIS A 271 16.12 5.81 6.43
N PHE A 272 16.51 4.61 6.85
CA PHE A 272 16.01 4.04 8.11
C PHE A 272 16.88 4.40 9.33
N GLY A 273 17.97 5.16 9.17
CA GLY A 273 18.88 5.46 10.28
C GLY A 273 19.47 4.21 10.93
N ILE A 274 19.81 3.20 10.12
CA ILE A 274 20.42 1.93 10.53
C ILE A 274 21.74 1.72 9.78
N ASP A 275 22.57 0.76 10.18
CA ASP A 275 23.85 0.47 9.53
C ASP A 275 24.05 -1.02 9.17
N ASP A 276 23.11 -1.86 9.58
CA ASP A 276 23.16 -3.32 9.55
C ASP A 276 22.48 -3.93 8.33
N TRP A 277 21.58 -3.21 7.65
CA TRP A 277 20.94 -3.75 6.44
C TRP A 277 21.97 -3.88 5.30
N ARG A 278 21.86 -5.01 4.60
CA ARG A 278 22.70 -5.40 3.47
C ARG A 278 21.83 -6.08 2.42
N LEU A 279 22.07 -5.76 1.16
CA LEU A 279 21.46 -6.46 0.04
C LEU A 279 22.03 -7.88 -0.04
N ILE A 280 21.22 -8.89 0.31
CA ILE A 280 21.59 -10.31 0.20
C ILE A 280 21.43 -10.73 -1.26
N SER A 281 22.47 -11.34 -1.82
CA SER A 281 22.51 -11.92 -3.18
C SER A 281 21.83 -13.29 -3.24
#